data_AF-A0A3A4AAN7-F1
#
_entry.id   AF-A0A3A4AAN7-F1
#
_cell.length_a   1.000
_cell.length_b   1.000
_cell.length_c   1.000
_cell.angle_alpha   90.00
_cell.angle_beta   90.00
_cell.angle_gamma   90.00
#
_symmetry.space_group_name_H-M   'P 1'
#
loop_
_entity.id
_entity.type
_entity.pdbx_description
1 polymer ?
#
loop_
_entity_poly.entity_id
_entity_poly.type
_entity_poly.pdbx_seq_one_letter_code
_entity_poly.pdbx_strand_id
1 'polypeptide(L)'
;MIEHQMLAALARLGVARIHSVRAGHACNSSSTHSIVLLPPGQEHSADQGLEPGEEYFGDHPFLAAGGEAKLRYYSAVLAGLNEPEARRVADHVLERAGLDRAADCSGLYDDILPRPRERWTGRLDQEFLRELAVFLDQPGVAIVGSGDGHDPHHDPAQIALYGVLRPRREVITRKDVDPVTGESWWVMYDSADGTRVRFSLDLDAIRAGSVPDGYRHTFGGYVPSRSPFPELVDVKLTDRCPYEADCGFCYMASTVAGQEGRPHDIAKILDVLAGMGVFEVAFGGGEPTAMPRFGQILAATRSRGITPNFTTKNYGWLRRPDKVEQWLGQAGAVAFSVNSIAEAQRFVSCLQDYQRNVKDEVTARGQRLGEITVQTIPEVAGPQTLRHILSQAKGRFRVTLLGYKATGRGRDHPSSRGRRPGWWIDTVQAAGLTCVGIDTVLAAQSREQLTAAEIPSWMFQTEEGRFSAYVDAVTARMGPSSFCPPEQMSALDLSRPTAELIDRFAGVYRAFA
;
A
#
# COMPACT_ATOMS: atom_id res chain seq x y z
N MET A 1 11.39 -7.71 -17.72
CA MET A 1 12.81 -7.65 -18.16
C MET A 1 13.59 -6.53 -17.48
N ILE A 2 13.28 -5.24 -17.71
CA ILE A 2 14.10 -4.14 -17.15
C ILE A 2 14.11 -4.13 -15.61
N GLU A 3 12.99 -4.46 -14.95
CA GLU A 3 12.87 -4.57 -13.49
C GLU A 3 13.91 -5.52 -12.84
N HIS A 4 14.32 -6.58 -13.55
CA HIS A 4 15.33 -7.53 -13.06
C HIS A 4 16.73 -6.89 -12.95
N GLN A 5 17.04 -5.87 -13.75
CA GLN A 5 18.33 -5.17 -13.70
C GLN A 5 18.35 -4.16 -12.55
N MET A 6 17.25 -3.42 -12.33
CA MET A 6 17.08 -2.49 -11.21
C MET A 6 17.27 -3.18 -9.85
N LEU A 7 16.59 -4.32 -9.63
CA LEU A 7 16.67 -5.03 -8.35
C LEU A 7 17.98 -5.81 -8.18
N ALA A 8 18.66 -6.15 -9.28
CA ALA A 8 20.03 -6.63 -9.23
C ALA A 8 21.04 -5.53 -8.84
N ALA A 9 20.73 -4.24 -9.03
CA ALA A 9 21.52 -3.13 -8.51
C ALA A 9 21.25 -2.88 -7.01
N LEU A 10 19.97 -2.82 -6.60
CA LEU A 10 19.56 -2.79 -5.18
C LEU A 10 20.26 -3.88 -4.36
N ALA A 11 20.20 -5.13 -4.82
CA ALA A 11 20.81 -6.27 -4.16
C ALA A 11 22.36 -6.33 -4.26
N ARG A 12 23.02 -5.29 -4.79
CA ARG A 12 24.49 -5.18 -4.92
C ARG A 12 25.09 -3.92 -4.31
N LEU A 13 24.32 -2.85 -4.13
CA LEU A 13 24.79 -1.63 -3.45
C LEU A 13 24.94 -1.79 -1.92
N GLY A 14 24.46 -2.89 -1.33
CA GLY A 14 24.74 -3.30 0.06
C GLY A 14 24.03 -2.49 1.16
N VAL A 15 23.77 -1.21 0.96
CA VAL A 15 23.30 -0.27 1.99
C VAL A 15 21.80 -0.30 2.27
N ALA A 16 20.98 -0.90 1.40
CA ALA A 16 19.53 -0.99 1.58
C ALA A 16 18.93 -2.26 0.95
N ARG A 17 17.93 -2.86 1.62
CA ARG A 17 17.21 -4.05 1.16
C ARG A 17 15.71 -3.80 1.11
N ILE A 18 15.12 -3.88 -0.08
CA ILE A 18 13.65 -4.00 -0.22
C ILE A 18 13.27 -5.46 0.09
N HIS A 19 12.37 -5.64 1.05
CA HIS A 19 11.83 -6.94 1.46
C HIS A 19 10.50 -7.27 0.76
N SER A 20 9.67 -6.25 0.52
CA SER A 20 8.42 -6.37 -0.22
C SER A 20 7.95 -5.02 -0.75
N VAL A 21 7.33 -5.02 -1.93
CA VAL A 21 6.56 -3.90 -2.45
C VAL A 21 5.15 -4.38 -2.72
N ARG A 22 4.20 -3.84 -1.98
CA ARG A 22 2.77 -4.03 -2.19
C ARG A 22 2.24 -2.75 -2.82
N ALA A 23 2.12 -2.75 -4.14
CA ALA A 23 1.66 -1.58 -4.88
C ALA A 23 0.17 -1.30 -4.59
N GLY A 24 -0.07 -0.18 -3.93
CA GLY A 24 -1.36 0.39 -3.58
C GLY A 24 -2.14 -0.20 -2.41
N HIS A 25 -3.36 0.32 -2.22
CA HIS A 25 -4.31 0.05 -1.11
C HIS A 25 -4.61 -1.45 -0.97
N ALA A 26 -5.48 -1.85 -0.03
CA ALA A 26 -6.06 -3.21 0.09
C ALA A 26 -6.78 -3.74 -1.18
N CYS A 27 -6.54 -3.13 -2.34
CA CYS A 27 -7.32 -3.16 -3.57
C CYS A 27 -6.45 -2.98 -4.85
N ASN A 28 -5.50 -2.02 -4.95
CA ASN A 28 -4.76 -1.66 -6.20
C ASN A 28 -3.80 -0.42 -6.08
N SER A 29 -2.79 -0.27 -6.97
CA SER A 29 -1.61 0.68 -7.10
C SER A 29 -1.89 2.21 -7.27
N SER A 30 -1.16 3.21 -7.85
CA SER A 30 0.13 3.40 -8.59
C SER A 30 0.52 4.91 -8.82
N SER A 31 1.81 5.32 -8.69
CA SER A 31 2.45 6.59 -9.22
C SER A 31 3.33 7.31 -8.14
N THR A 32 4.31 8.22 -8.24
CA THR A 32 5.17 8.93 -9.26
C THR A 32 6.34 9.65 -8.51
N HIS A 33 7.30 10.35 -9.17
CA HIS A 33 8.58 10.91 -8.61
C HIS A 33 9.56 9.85 -8.01
N SER A 34 10.88 10.13 -7.97
CA SER A 34 11.89 9.05 -7.79
C SER A 34 13.22 9.44 -7.12
N ILE A 35 13.50 8.85 -5.95
CA ILE A 35 14.90 8.50 -5.58
C ILE A 35 15.29 7.27 -6.40
N VAL A 36 16.46 7.33 -7.05
CA VAL A 36 16.94 6.33 -8.03
C VAL A 36 18.32 5.77 -7.66
N LEU A 37 18.68 4.67 -8.31
CA LEU A 37 19.91 3.94 -8.05
C LEU A 37 20.65 3.70 -9.36
N LEU A 38 21.92 4.06 -9.39
CA LEU A 38 22.72 4.06 -10.62
C LEU A 38 23.20 2.64 -10.97
N PRO A 39 23.32 2.30 -12.26
CA PRO A 39 23.97 1.06 -12.69
C PRO A 39 25.43 0.97 -12.19
N PRO A 40 25.93 -0.23 -11.85
CA PRO A 40 27.34 -0.40 -11.48
C PRO A 40 28.29 0.09 -12.57
N GLY A 41 29.30 0.88 -12.19
CA GLY A 41 30.19 1.59 -13.10
C GLY A 41 29.67 2.95 -13.59
N GLN A 42 28.48 3.39 -13.15
CA GLN A 42 27.96 4.74 -13.39
C GLN A 42 27.92 5.59 -12.10
N GLU A 43 28.65 5.20 -11.04
CA GLU A 43 28.80 5.98 -9.79
C GLU A 43 29.40 7.40 -9.97
N HIS A 44 29.80 7.76 -11.19
CA HIS A 44 30.40 9.05 -11.56
C HIS A 44 29.66 9.73 -12.73
N SER A 45 28.34 9.60 -12.83
CA SER A 45 27.56 10.66 -13.48
C SER A 45 27.71 11.93 -12.65
N ALA A 46 28.45 12.93 -13.15
CA ALA A 46 28.47 14.26 -12.55
C ALA A 46 27.05 14.83 -12.47
N ASP A 47 26.82 15.73 -11.52
CA ASP A 47 25.53 16.42 -11.37
C ASP A 47 25.12 17.10 -12.68
N GLN A 48 23.85 16.97 -13.07
CA GLN A 48 23.32 17.48 -14.35
C GLN A 48 22.14 18.40 -14.11
N GLY A 49 22.06 19.51 -14.84
CA GLY A 49 21.02 20.52 -14.64
C GLY A 49 21.16 21.33 -13.35
N LEU A 50 22.34 21.31 -12.70
CA LEU A 50 22.67 22.08 -11.51
C LEU A 50 23.89 22.97 -11.82
N GLU A 51 23.67 24.27 -11.99
CA GLU A 51 24.74 25.23 -12.30
C GLU A 51 25.41 25.76 -11.00
N PRO A 52 26.73 26.01 -10.99
CA PRO A 52 27.44 26.43 -9.77
C PRO A 52 26.96 27.78 -9.19
N GLY A 53 26.14 27.72 -8.15
CA GLY A 53 25.56 28.87 -7.46
C GLY A 53 24.06 29.08 -7.68
N GLU A 54 23.43 28.30 -8.56
CA GLU A 54 21.97 28.29 -8.78
C GLU A 54 21.35 27.01 -8.20
N GLU A 55 21.22 26.95 -6.87
CA GLU A 55 20.71 25.78 -6.11
C GLU A 55 19.17 25.62 -6.21
N TYR A 56 18.59 25.90 -7.38
CA TYR A 56 17.14 25.89 -7.65
C TYR A 56 16.63 24.50 -8.07
N PHE A 57 16.40 23.65 -7.07
CA PHE A 57 15.77 22.34 -7.28
C PHE A 57 14.26 22.46 -7.53
N GLY A 58 13.82 22.73 -8.76
CA GLY A 58 12.38 22.67 -9.08
C GLY A 58 11.97 23.15 -10.46
N ASP A 59 12.62 24.17 -11.00
CA ASP A 59 12.19 24.80 -12.25
C ASP A 59 12.55 23.98 -13.50
N HIS A 60 13.63 23.18 -13.44
CA HIS A 60 14.21 22.44 -14.56
C HIS A 60 14.53 20.98 -14.19
N PRO A 61 14.60 20.04 -15.15
CA PRO A 61 15.03 18.66 -14.88
C PRO A 61 16.50 18.61 -14.42
N PHE A 62 16.78 17.81 -13.39
CA PHE A 62 18.13 17.69 -12.82
C PHE A 62 18.43 16.26 -12.32
N LEU A 63 19.72 15.95 -12.23
CA LEU A 63 20.27 14.76 -11.59
C LEU A 63 21.26 15.21 -10.50
N ALA A 64 20.91 14.98 -9.23
CA ALA A 64 21.81 15.13 -8.09
C ALA A 64 22.37 13.74 -7.70
N ALA A 65 23.62 13.50 -8.07
CA ALA A 65 24.39 12.29 -7.77
C ALA A 65 25.52 12.55 -6.76
N GLY A 66 26.07 13.77 -6.71
CA GLY A 66 27.05 14.20 -5.71
C GLY A 66 26.48 14.23 -4.29
N GLY A 67 27.28 13.84 -3.28
CA GLY A 67 26.85 13.84 -1.87
C GLY A 67 26.33 15.21 -1.42
N GLU A 68 27.10 16.27 -1.70
CA GLU A 68 26.71 17.66 -1.43
C GLU A 68 25.38 18.04 -2.10
N ALA A 69 25.21 17.78 -3.40
CA ALA A 69 23.98 18.10 -4.13
C ALA A 69 22.75 17.37 -3.54
N LYS A 70 22.90 16.09 -3.19
CA LYS A 70 21.83 15.28 -2.56
C LYS A 70 21.46 15.78 -1.16
N LEU A 71 22.45 16.15 -0.34
CA LEU A 71 22.20 16.67 1.01
C LEU A 71 21.68 18.12 1.00
N ARG A 72 22.11 18.96 0.05
CA ARG A 72 21.52 20.28 -0.21
C ARG A 72 20.05 20.16 -0.60
N TYR A 73 19.73 19.35 -1.61
CA TYR A 73 18.34 19.04 -1.98
C TYR A 73 17.52 18.56 -0.77
N TYR A 74 18.02 17.58 -0.02
CA TYR A 74 17.30 16.99 1.11
C TYR A 74 17.03 18.02 2.23
N SER A 75 18.05 18.81 2.57
CA SER A 75 17.94 19.90 3.54
C SER A 75 16.97 20.98 3.07
N ALA A 76 17.01 21.34 1.79
CA ALA A 76 16.17 22.37 1.20
C ALA A 76 14.68 21.94 1.16
N VAL A 77 14.38 20.67 0.84
CA VAL A 77 13.01 20.14 0.93
C VAL A 77 12.53 20.13 2.39
N LEU A 78 13.38 19.70 3.34
CA LEU A 78 13.06 19.78 4.78
C LEU A 78 12.81 21.22 5.26
N ALA A 79 13.51 22.21 4.70
CA ALA A 79 13.26 23.62 4.99
C ALA A 79 11.92 24.10 4.40
N GLY A 80 11.54 23.62 3.21
CA GLY A 80 10.26 23.89 2.55
C GLY A 80 9.04 23.35 3.32
N LEU A 81 9.18 22.25 4.07
CA LEU A 81 8.11 21.71 4.92
C LEU A 81 7.61 22.68 6.01
N ASN A 82 8.38 23.73 6.32
CA ASN A 82 8.06 24.81 7.26
C ASN A 82 7.71 24.36 8.71
N GLU A 83 8.05 23.11 9.08
CA GLU A 83 7.92 22.57 10.43
C GLU A 83 9.24 22.80 11.22
N PRO A 84 9.20 23.27 12.49
CA PRO A 84 10.41 23.52 13.29
C PRO A 84 11.30 22.29 13.47
N GLU A 85 10.69 21.10 13.60
CA GLU A 85 11.37 19.81 13.67
C GLU A 85 12.09 19.47 12.35
N ALA A 86 11.49 19.77 11.19
CA ALA A 86 12.12 19.55 9.88
C ALA A 86 13.39 20.40 9.75
N ARG A 87 13.28 21.69 10.10
CA ARG A 87 14.42 22.63 10.06
C ARG A 87 15.57 22.20 10.97
N ARG A 88 15.30 21.64 12.15
CA ARG A 88 16.35 21.08 13.02
C ARG A 88 17.07 19.87 12.43
N VAL A 89 16.35 19.00 11.70
CA VAL A 89 16.98 17.86 11.01
C VAL A 89 17.78 18.35 9.81
N ALA A 90 17.27 19.31 9.04
CA ALA A 90 17.98 19.96 7.94
C ALA A 90 19.31 20.58 8.40
N ASP A 91 19.27 21.36 9.49
CA ASP A 91 20.44 21.99 10.09
C ASP A 91 21.47 20.96 10.55
N HIS A 92 21.05 19.88 11.21
CA HIS A 92 21.95 18.83 11.68
C HIS A 92 22.55 17.97 10.55
N VAL A 93 21.84 17.82 9.43
CA VAL A 93 22.37 17.15 8.23
C VAL A 93 23.45 18.01 7.56
N LEU A 94 23.21 19.32 7.38
CA LEU A 94 24.19 20.25 6.83
C LEU A 94 25.42 20.40 7.73
N GLU A 95 25.22 20.58 9.04
CA GLU A 95 26.29 20.67 10.06
C GLU A 95 27.21 19.44 10.01
N ARG A 96 26.64 18.23 9.90
CA ARG A 96 27.42 16.98 9.81
C ARG A 96 28.15 16.80 8.47
N ALA A 97 27.60 17.35 7.39
CA ALA A 97 28.23 17.34 6.07
C ALA A 97 29.31 18.42 5.90
N GLY A 98 29.42 19.37 6.85
CA GLY A 98 30.31 20.53 6.73
C GLY A 98 29.82 21.56 5.71
N LEU A 99 28.51 21.61 5.45
CA LEU A 99 27.89 22.44 4.43
C LEU A 99 27.19 23.66 5.06
N ASP A 100 27.41 24.84 4.48
CA ASP A 100 26.62 26.03 4.80
C ASP A 100 25.18 25.91 4.26
N ARG A 101 24.23 26.56 4.95
CA ARG A 101 22.87 26.74 4.40
C ARG A 101 22.93 27.52 3.09
N ALA A 102 22.31 26.97 2.06
CA ALA A 102 22.01 27.65 0.81
C ALA A 102 21.31 29.01 1.06
N ALA A 103 21.64 30.01 0.26
CA ALA A 103 21.22 31.40 0.50
C ALA A 103 19.72 31.63 0.28
N ASP A 104 19.10 30.90 -0.65
CA ASP A 104 17.65 30.87 -0.84
C ASP A 104 17.21 29.48 -1.35
N CYS A 105 16.17 28.92 -0.74
CA CYS A 105 15.53 27.66 -1.13
C CYS A 105 13.99 27.81 -1.20
N SER A 106 13.49 29.04 -1.34
CA SER A 106 12.06 29.35 -1.28
C SER A 106 11.23 28.81 -2.46
N GLY A 107 11.87 28.32 -3.52
CA GLY A 107 11.22 27.73 -4.71
C GLY A 107 10.91 26.22 -4.63
N LEU A 108 11.40 25.50 -3.62
CA LEU A 108 11.17 24.05 -3.51
C LEU A 108 9.71 23.76 -3.09
N TYR A 109 8.89 23.35 -4.05
CA TYR A 109 7.47 23.03 -3.84
C TYR A 109 7.23 21.98 -2.73
N ASP A 110 6.08 22.09 -2.06
CA ASP A 110 5.61 21.30 -0.90
C ASP A 110 5.60 19.75 -1.07
N ASP A 111 5.93 19.21 -2.23
CA ASP A 111 5.55 17.86 -2.69
C ASP A 111 6.71 16.89 -2.94
N ILE A 112 7.93 17.23 -2.50
CA ILE A 112 9.18 16.70 -3.08
C ILE A 112 9.91 15.65 -2.21
N LEU A 113 9.50 15.47 -0.94
CA LEU A 113 9.86 14.29 -0.12
C LEU A 113 8.59 13.62 0.44
N PRO A 114 8.64 12.33 0.80
CA PRO A 114 7.71 11.79 1.78
C PRO A 114 7.69 12.72 3.00
N ARG A 115 6.51 12.97 3.58
CA ARG A 115 6.39 13.57 4.91
C ARG A 115 6.15 12.46 5.93
N PRO A 116 7.19 11.68 6.32
CA PRO A 116 7.03 10.50 7.17
C PRO A 116 6.51 10.95 8.53
N ARG A 117 5.21 10.82 8.78
CA ARG A 117 4.63 11.29 10.05
C ARG A 117 4.62 10.17 11.07
N GLU A 118 5.23 10.43 12.22
CA GLU A 118 5.05 9.63 13.43
C GLU A 118 3.57 9.62 13.78
N ARG A 119 2.94 8.45 13.63
CA ARG A 119 1.50 8.22 13.74
C ARG A 119 0.84 8.87 14.97
N TRP A 120 1.54 8.91 16.09
CA TRP A 120 1.02 9.33 17.39
C TRP A 120 0.97 10.83 17.61
N THR A 121 1.92 11.55 17.02
CA THR A 121 2.07 13.00 17.21
C THR A 121 1.67 13.80 15.98
N GLY A 122 1.60 13.15 14.81
CA GLY A 122 1.45 13.80 13.52
C GLY A 122 2.68 14.61 13.10
N ARG A 123 3.78 14.57 13.87
CA ARG A 123 5.04 15.24 13.55
C ARG A 123 5.88 14.37 12.62
N LEU A 124 6.90 14.96 12.02
CA LEU A 124 7.88 14.20 11.25
C LEU A 124 8.66 13.20 12.11
N ASP A 125 8.79 11.98 11.58
CA ASP A 125 9.55 10.86 12.12
C ASP A 125 11.05 11.17 12.04
N GLN A 126 11.58 11.69 13.15
CA GLN A 126 12.98 12.12 13.21
C GLN A 126 13.96 10.94 13.12
N GLU A 127 13.54 9.70 13.40
CA GLU A 127 14.40 8.52 13.22
C GLU A 127 14.51 8.16 11.74
N PHE A 128 13.36 8.03 11.05
CA PHE A 128 13.33 7.83 9.60
C PHE A 128 14.07 8.94 8.85
N LEU A 129 13.86 10.22 9.18
CA LEU A 129 14.53 11.33 8.49
C LEU A 129 16.05 11.35 8.68
N ARG A 130 16.57 10.85 9.81
CA ARG A 130 18.02 10.71 10.03
C ARG A 130 18.58 9.52 9.24
N GLU A 131 17.87 8.39 9.23
CA GLU A 131 18.31 7.20 8.48
C GLU A 131 18.21 7.39 6.96
N LEU A 132 17.19 8.13 6.48
CA LEU A 132 17.06 8.49 5.06
C LEU A 132 18.17 9.43 4.59
N ALA A 133 18.57 10.43 5.39
CA ALA A 133 19.71 11.29 5.07
C ALA A 133 21.00 10.46 4.92
N VAL A 134 21.22 9.54 5.86
CA VAL A 134 22.36 8.61 5.90
C VAL A 134 22.37 7.66 4.69
N PHE A 135 21.20 7.23 4.20
CA PHE A 135 21.08 6.47 2.95
C PHE A 135 21.30 7.32 1.69
N LEU A 136 20.79 8.56 1.65
CA LEU A 136 20.91 9.44 0.48
C LEU A 136 22.36 9.84 0.17
N ASP A 137 23.20 9.96 1.20
CA ASP A 137 24.62 10.31 1.06
C ASP A 137 25.44 9.23 0.30
N GLN A 138 24.93 7.99 0.21
CA GLN A 138 25.73 6.86 -0.27
C GLN A 138 26.12 6.93 -1.76
N PRO A 139 27.34 6.47 -2.13
CA PRO A 139 27.73 6.27 -3.52
C PRO A 139 26.75 5.34 -4.26
N GLY A 140 26.41 5.68 -5.50
CA GLY A 140 25.43 4.94 -6.32
C GLY A 140 23.95 5.26 -6.04
N VAL A 141 23.64 6.04 -4.99
CA VAL A 141 22.31 6.64 -4.77
C VAL A 141 22.27 8.01 -5.43
N ALA A 142 21.22 8.30 -6.19
CA ALA A 142 21.00 9.58 -6.86
C ALA A 142 19.53 10.03 -6.79
N ILE A 143 19.31 11.33 -6.99
CA ILE A 143 18.00 11.98 -6.95
C ILE A 143 17.76 12.60 -8.33
N VAL A 144 16.61 12.31 -8.93
CA VAL A 144 16.21 12.92 -10.21
C VAL A 144 14.95 13.76 -9.98
N GLY A 145 15.06 15.05 -10.30
CA GLY A 145 13.94 15.97 -10.38
C GLY A 145 13.55 16.25 -11.82
N SER A 146 12.30 16.64 -12.01
CA SER A 146 11.73 17.09 -13.29
C SER A 146 11.09 18.45 -13.09
N GLY A 147 11.45 19.42 -13.95
CA GLY A 147 10.82 20.74 -13.97
C GLY A 147 9.32 20.68 -14.28
N ASP A 148 8.62 21.76 -13.95
CA ASP A 148 7.15 21.87 -14.04
C ASP A 148 6.58 21.32 -15.36
N GLY A 149 5.77 20.26 -15.25
CA GLY A 149 5.02 19.67 -16.38
C GLY A 149 5.72 18.55 -17.16
N HIS A 150 6.94 18.12 -16.79
CA HIS A 150 7.58 16.94 -17.39
C HIS A 150 7.58 15.70 -16.49
N ASP A 151 7.37 14.54 -17.10
CA ASP A 151 7.47 13.23 -16.46
C ASP A 151 8.90 12.68 -16.64
N PRO A 152 9.68 12.45 -15.57
CA PRO A 152 11.06 11.97 -15.69
C PRO A 152 11.13 10.52 -16.20
N HIS A 153 10.00 9.80 -16.32
CA HIS A 153 9.97 8.48 -16.95
C HIS A 153 9.95 8.52 -18.50
N HIS A 154 10.00 9.70 -19.14
CA HIS A 154 9.82 9.85 -20.59
C HIS A 154 11.06 10.20 -21.44
N ASP A 155 12.24 10.45 -20.85
CA ASP A 155 13.47 10.64 -21.65
C ASP A 155 14.08 9.28 -22.08
N PRO A 156 14.31 9.02 -23.39
CA PRO A 156 15.00 7.81 -23.85
C PRO A 156 16.49 7.71 -23.44
N ALA A 157 17.10 8.76 -22.89
CA ALA A 157 18.53 8.85 -22.59
C ALA A 157 18.97 8.11 -21.30
N GLN A 158 18.99 6.78 -21.39
CA GLN A 158 19.96 5.91 -20.69
C GLN A 158 19.92 5.73 -19.16
N ILE A 159 19.00 6.33 -18.39
CA ILE A 159 18.77 5.94 -16.97
C ILE A 159 17.40 5.29 -16.80
N ALA A 160 17.38 4.04 -16.32
CA ALA A 160 16.16 3.27 -16.08
C ALA A 160 15.46 3.74 -14.79
N LEU A 161 14.68 4.81 -14.93
CA LEU A 161 14.11 5.59 -13.83
C LEU A 161 12.91 4.90 -13.13
N TYR A 162 13.10 4.45 -11.89
CA TYR A 162 12.07 3.82 -11.06
C TYR A 162 12.16 4.28 -9.60
N GLY A 163 11.19 5.08 -9.15
CA GLY A 163 11.14 5.59 -7.78
C GLY A 163 10.73 4.54 -6.74
N VAL A 164 11.68 4.15 -5.89
CA VAL A 164 11.42 3.34 -4.68
C VAL A 164 10.71 4.16 -3.61
N LEU A 165 11.11 5.43 -3.48
CA LEU A 165 10.56 6.41 -2.55
C LEU A 165 9.86 7.48 -3.38
N ARG A 166 8.52 7.46 -3.32
CA ARG A 166 7.62 8.34 -4.09
C ARG A 166 7.11 9.43 -3.15
N PRO A 167 7.55 10.69 -3.31
CA PRO A 167 7.15 11.76 -2.42
C PRO A 167 5.68 12.10 -2.63
N ARG A 168 4.90 11.99 -1.55
CA ARG A 168 3.49 12.39 -1.47
C ARG A 168 3.16 12.94 -0.08
N ARG A 169 2.13 13.79 -0.02
CA ARG A 169 1.72 14.57 1.17
C ARG A 169 1.34 13.74 2.40
N GLU A 170 0.89 12.50 2.22
CA GLU A 170 0.34 11.65 3.29
C GLU A 170 1.04 10.27 3.41
N VAL A 171 2.37 10.25 3.45
CA VAL A 171 3.16 9.03 3.72
C VAL A 171 3.31 8.80 5.24
N ILE A 172 2.96 7.61 5.71
CA ILE A 172 3.09 7.18 7.11
C ILE A 172 4.24 6.17 7.22
N THR A 173 5.10 6.33 8.22
CA THR A 173 6.18 5.39 8.54
C THR A 173 5.91 4.63 9.83
N ARG A 174 6.45 3.41 9.92
CA ARG A 174 6.49 2.61 11.15
C ARG A 174 7.77 1.79 11.13
N LYS A 175 8.60 1.89 12.17
CA LYS A 175 9.71 0.96 12.40
C LYS A 175 9.18 -0.27 13.12
N ASP A 176 9.24 -1.41 12.48
CA ASP A 176 8.93 -2.69 13.08
C ASP A 176 10.24 -3.35 13.55
N VAL A 177 10.16 -4.13 14.64
CA VAL A 177 11.27 -4.90 15.20
C VAL A 177 10.80 -6.32 15.46
N ASP A 178 11.59 -7.31 15.10
CA ASP A 178 11.34 -8.70 15.46
C ASP A 178 11.63 -8.92 16.96
N PRO A 179 10.64 -9.33 17.77
CA PRO A 179 10.83 -9.53 19.21
C PRO A 179 11.68 -10.77 19.56
N VAL A 180 12.10 -11.57 18.56
CA VAL A 180 12.94 -12.76 18.74
C VAL A 180 14.38 -12.51 18.28
N THR A 181 14.59 -11.84 17.14
CA THR A 181 15.94 -11.60 16.60
C THR A 181 16.49 -10.20 16.90
N GLY A 182 15.63 -9.22 17.22
CA GLY A 182 16.01 -7.81 17.35
C GLY A 182 16.22 -7.08 16.01
N GLU A 183 16.09 -7.79 14.88
CA GLU A 183 16.19 -7.22 13.53
C GLU A 183 15.07 -6.21 13.29
N SER A 184 15.36 -5.13 12.57
CA SER A 184 14.38 -4.05 12.32
C SER A 184 14.24 -3.67 10.85
N TRP A 185 13.06 -3.19 10.49
CA TRP A 185 12.74 -2.70 9.15
C TRP A 185 11.73 -1.57 9.21
N TRP A 186 11.77 -0.73 8.19
CA TRP A 186 10.77 0.29 7.94
C TRP A 186 9.63 -0.29 7.11
N VAL A 187 8.40 0.04 7.54
CA VAL A 187 7.21 -0.01 6.71
C VAL A 187 6.88 1.44 6.33
N MET A 188 6.99 1.76 5.05
CA MET A 188 6.51 3.02 4.48
C MET A 188 5.18 2.77 3.78
N TYR A 189 4.16 3.59 4.06
CA TYR A 189 2.82 3.48 3.51
C TYR A 189 2.34 4.84 2.99
N ASP A 190 2.16 4.96 1.68
CA ASP A 190 1.46 6.09 1.04
C ASP A 190 -0.04 5.95 1.29
N SER A 191 -0.70 6.90 1.97
CA SER A 191 -2.15 6.79 2.26
C SER A 191 -3.09 7.40 1.22
N ALA A 192 -2.55 7.79 0.05
CA ALA A 192 -3.25 8.41 -1.09
C ALA A 192 -3.27 7.53 -2.37
N ASP A 193 -2.44 6.48 -2.46
CA ASP A 193 -2.76 5.28 -3.28
C ASP A 193 -2.61 3.95 -2.55
N GLY A 194 -2.08 3.95 -1.33
CA GLY A 194 -1.93 2.77 -0.46
C GLY A 194 -0.61 2.01 -0.61
N THR A 195 0.29 2.45 -1.50
CA THR A 195 1.54 1.74 -1.78
C THR A 195 2.38 1.56 -0.52
N ARG A 196 2.71 0.29 -0.24
CA ARG A 196 3.43 -0.12 0.95
C ARG A 196 4.76 -0.77 0.60
N VAL A 197 5.86 -0.21 1.10
CA VAL A 197 7.23 -0.71 0.91
C VAL A 197 7.76 -1.15 2.27
N ARG A 198 8.21 -2.41 2.36
CA ARG A 198 9.00 -2.90 3.50
C ARG A 198 10.47 -2.92 3.12
N PHE A 199 11.32 -2.25 3.88
CA PHE A 199 12.76 -2.21 3.63
C PHE A 199 13.60 -2.05 4.91
N SER A 200 14.86 -2.51 4.87
CA SER A 200 15.86 -2.20 5.91
C SER A 200 17.01 -1.40 5.30
N LEU A 201 17.69 -0.62 6.15
CA LEU A 201 18.91 0.14 5.82
C LEU A 201 20.06 -0.44 6.65
N ASP A 202 21.21 -0.69 6.04
CA ASP A 202 22.40 -1.17 6.75
C ASP A 202 23.16 0.01 7.36
N LEU A 203 22.62 0.51 8.47
CA LEU A 203 23.14 1.72 9.12
C LEU A 203 24.58 1.56 9.61
N ASP A 204 25.02 0.34 9.93
CA ASP A 204 26.35 0.12 10.49
C ASP A 204 27.41 -0.05 9.40
N ALA A 205 27.07 -0.68 8.26
CA ALA A 205 27.91 -0.61 7.05
C ALA A 205 28.05 0.85 6.56
N ILE A 206 26.96 1.62 6.57
CA ILE A 206 26.99 3.05 6.21
C ILE A 206 27.86 3.85 7.19
N ARG A 207 27.66 3.70 8.51
CA ARG A 207 28.45 4.41 9.54
C ARG A 207 29.92 4.03 9.53
N ALA A 208 30.27 2.82 9.08
CA ALA A 208 31.65 2.37 8.92
C ALA A 208 32.34 3.01 7.69
N GLY A 209 31.61 3.75 6.84
CA GLY A 209 32.16 4.45 5.66
C GLY A 209 32.85 3.52 4.66
N SER A 210 32.54 2.22 4.70
CA SER A 210 33.28 1.17 3.99
C SER A 210 32.35 0.11 3.44
N VAL A 211 32.13 0.20 2.13
CA VAL A 211 31.72 -0.94 1.28
C VAL A 211 32.99 -1.42 0.60
N PRO A 212 33.65 -2.50 1.08
CA PRO A 212 34.90 -2.97 0.49
C PRO A 212 34.75 -3.40 -0.97
N ASP A 213 35.83 -3.29 -1.73
CA ASP A 213 35.81 -3.69 -3.14
C ASP A 213 35.55 -5.22 -3.25
N GLY A 214 34.61 -5.61 -4.11
CA GLY A 214 34.11 -6.99 -4.21
C GLY A 214 33.23 -7.50 -3.05
N TYR A 215 32.81 -6.64 -2.12
CA TYR A 215 32.04 -7.05 -0.92
C TYR A 215 30.60 -7.51 -1.23
N ARG A 216 30.43 -8.81 -1.45
CA ARG A 216 29.12 -9.46 -1.39
C ARG A 216 28.67 -9.59 0.06
N HIS A 217 28.16 -8.52 0.65
CA HIS A 217 27.47 -8.65 1.93
C HIS A 217 26.19 -9.45 1.72
N THR A 218 26.13 -10.65 2.28
CA THR A 218 24.85 -11.20 2.68
C THR A 218 24.34 -10.31 3.81
N PHE A 219 23.31 -9.52 3.54
CA PHE A 219 22.37 -9.15 4.60
C PHE A 219 22.12 -10.40 5.45
N GLY A 220 22.23 -10.29 6.78
CA GLY A 220 21.84 -11.37 7.69
C GLY A 220 20.49 -11.90 7.21
N GLY A 221 20.39 -13.20 6.91
CA GLY A 221 19.52 -13.68 5.82
C GLY A 221 18.05 -13.24 5.90
N TYR A 222 17.60 -12.97 7.12
CA TYR A 222 16.41 -12.23 7.54
C TYR A 222 15.74 -11.39 6.44
N VAL A 223 14.67 -11.97 5.90
CA VAL A 223 13.57 -11.22 5.29
C VAL A 223 12.45 -11.26 6.33
N PRO A 224 11.83 -10.13 6.71
CA PRO A 224 10.67 -10.12 7.59
C PRO A 224 9.59 -11.05 7.06
N SER A 225 9.35 -12.15 7.78
CA SER A 225 8.37 -13.19 7.44
C SER A 225 6.99 -12.90 8.02
N ARG A 226 6.94 -12.09 9.08
CA ARG A 226 5.76 -11.50 9.72
C ARG A 226 6.10 -10.11 10.27
N SER A 227 5.09 -9.37 10.73
CA SER A 227 5.24 -8.14 11.52
C SER A 227 4.81 -8.35 12.98
N PRO A 228 5.34 -7.58 13.96
CA PRO A 228 4.84 -7.56 15.33
C PRO A 228 3.41 -6.98 15.48
N PHE A 229 2.91 -6.21 14.51
CA PHE A 229 1.57 -5.62 14.47
C PHE A 229 1.00 -5.63 13.02
N PRO A 230 -0.30 -5.88 12.80
CA PRO A 230 -0.83 -5.94 11.45
C PRO A 230 -0.65 -4.61 10.71
N GLU A 231 -0.35 -4.70 9.42
CA GLU A 231 -0.24 -3.54 8.52
C GLU A 231 -1.63 -3.20 7.94
N LEU A 232 -2.43 -4.24 7.69
CA LEU A 232 -3.80 -4.23 7.17
C LEU A 232 -4.69 -5.11 8.07
N VAL A 233 -5.93 -4.71 8.32
CA VAL A 233 -6.93 -5.56 8.99
C VAL A 233 -8.25 -5.62 8.21
N ASP A 234 -8.65 -6.82 7.82
CA ASP A 234 -10.01 -7.08 7.34
C ASP A 234 -11.00 -7.01 8.50
N VAL A 235 -11.99 -6.13 8.44
CA VAL A 235 -13.01 -5.97 9.49
C VAL A 235 -14.39 -6.32 8.91
N LYS A 236 -14.94 -7.46 9.35
CA LYS A 236 -16.35 -7.80 9.09
C LYS A 236 -17.23 -6.90 9.97
N LEU A 237 -17.99 -6.01 9.35
CA LEU A 237 -18.97 -5.14 10.03
C LEU A 237 -20.31 -5.84 10.27
N THR A 238 -20.65 -6.84 9.46
CA THR A 238 -21.96 -7.50 9.45
C THR A 238 -21.86 -8.84 8.72
N ASP A 239 -22.69 -9.85 9.04
CA ASP A 239 -22.94 -10.99 8.14
C ASP A 239 -24.31 -10.89 7.42
N ARG A 240 -24.96 -9.73 7.50
CA ARG A 240 -26.16 -9.40 6.75
C ARG A 240 -25.83 -9.03 5.31
N CYS A 241 -26.45 -9.70 4.34
CA CYS A 241 -26.25 -9.46 2.92
C CYS A 241 -27.58 -9.56 2.14
N PRO A 242 -28.02 -8.50 1.44
CA PRO A 242 -29.22 -8.57 0.59
C PRO A 242 -29.00 -9.39 -0.68
N TYR A 243 -27.75 -9.66 -1.06
CA TYR A 243 -27.37 -10.41 -2.28
C TYR A 243 -27.16 -11.92 -2.03
N GLU A 244 -27.80 -12.47 -0.99
CA GLU A 244 -27.65 -13.89 -0.62
C GLU A 244 -27.97 -14.84 -1.79
N ALA A 245 -29.11 -14.62 -2.46
CA ALA A 245 -29.57 -15.41 -3.60
C ALA A 245 -28.62 -15.30 -4.81
N ASP A 246 -27.94 -14.15 -4.97
CA ASP A 246 -27.00 -13.90 -6.07
C ASP A 246 -25.57 -14.42 -5.77
N CYS A 247 -25.38 -15.17 -4.67
CA CYS A 247 -24.05 -15.52 -4.17
C CYS A 247 -24.00 -16.94 -3.55
N GLY A 248 -24.25 -17.95 -4.39
CA GLY A 248 -24.10 -19.38 -4.05
C GLY A 248 -22.67 -19.81 -3.70
N PHE A 249 -21.65 -19.02 -4.05
CA PHE A 249 -20.23 -19.25 -3.75
C PHE A 249 -19.73 -18.47 -2.51
N CYS A 250 -20.63 -17.88 -1.70
CA CYS A 250 -20.24 -17.02 -0.58
C CYS A 250 -19.47 -17.77 0.52
N TYR A 251 -18.17 -17.46 0.67
CA TYR A 251 -17.30 -18.13 1.65
C TYR A 251 -17.64 -17.78 3.11
N MET A 252 -18.12 -16.56 3.36
CA MET A 252 -18.63 -16.14 4.68
C MET A 252 -20.05 -16.64 5.00
N ALA A 253 -20.74 -17.29 4.04
CA ALA A 253 -22.14 -17.71 4.15
C ALA A 253 -23.16 -16.63 4.60
N SER A 254 -22.85 -15.33 4.42
CA SER A 254 -23.71 -14.20 4.79
C SER A 254 -25.12 -14.28 4.20
N THR A 255 -26.13 -13.83 4.96
CA THR A 255 -27.56 -14.06 4.68
C THR A 255 -28.40 -12.77 4.83
N VAL A 256 -29.63 -12.75 4.33
CA VAL A 256 -30.55 -11.61 4.54
C VAL A 256 -30.93 -11.40 6.02
N ALA A 257 -30.79 -12.46 6.83
CA ALA A 257 -31.08 -12.50 8.26
C ALA A 257 -29.82 -12.40 9.16
N GLY A 258 -28.66 -12.05 8.57
CA GLY A 258 -27.43 -11.82 9.32
C GLY A 258 -27.51 -10.64 10.29
N GLN A 259 -26.55 -10.59 11.21
CA GLN A 259 -26.43 -9.61 12.28
C GLN A 259 -25.44 -8.49 11.92
N GLU A 260 -25.48 -7.41 12.69
CA GLU A 260 -24.68 -6.20 12.51
C GLU A 260 -23.80 -5.97 13.75
N GLY A 261 -22.54 -5.60 13.55
CA GLY A 261 -21.60 -5.32 14.62
C GLY A 261 -22.04 -4.12 15.45
N ARG A 262 -21.90 -4.20 16.78
CA ARG A 262 -22.39 -3.13 17.66
C ARG A 262 -21.57 -1.84 17.42
N PRO A 263 -22.18 -0.67 17.21
CA PRO A 263 -21.43 0.56 16.89
C PRO A 263 -20.36 0.96 17.93
N HIS A 264 -20.62 0.70 19.21
CA HIS A 264 -19.64 0.85 20.30
C HIS A 264 -18.42 -0.07 20.10
N ASP A 265 -18.67 -1.34 19.76
CA ASP A 265 -17.62 -2.35 19.60
C ASP A 265 -16.79 -2.07 18.35
N ILE A 266 -17.43 -1.64 17.26
CA ILE A 266 -16.74 -1.19 16.03
C ILE A 266 -15.83 0.01 16.34
N ALA A 267 -16.33 1.03 17.06
CA ALA A 267 -15.52 2.18 17.46
C ALA A 267 -14.32 1.76 18.33
N LYS A 268 -14.54 0.86 19.30
CA LYS A 268 -13.52 0.35 20.21
C LYS A 268 -12.48 -0.54 19.51
N ILE A 269 -12.90 -1.36 18.55
CA ILE A 269 -11.99 -2.08 17.65
C ILE A 269 -11.14 -1.07 16.87
N LEU A 270 -11.73 -0.03 16.29
CA LEU A 270 -10.97 1.00 15.56
C LEU A 270 -10.00 1.79 16.46
N ASP A 271 -10.35 2.06 17.73
CA ASP A 271 -9.43 2.64 18.71
C ASP A 271 -8.23 1.72 18.99
N VAL A 272 -8.46 0.41 19.09
CA VAL A 272 -7.41 -0.60 19.31
C VAL A 272 -6.54 -0.79 18.07
N LEU A 273 -7.11 -0.88 16.88
CA LEU A 273 -6.36 -0.97 15.63
C LEU A 273 -5.54 0.30 15.37
N ALA A 274 -6.07 1.47 15.73
CA ALA A 274 -5.31 2.71 15.74
C ALA A 274 -4.14 2.61 16.72
N GLY A 275 -4.43 2.14 17.94
CA GLY A 275 -3.50 1.82 19.03
C GLY A 275 -2.38 0.81 18.68
N MET A 276 -2.61 -0.05 17.70
CA MET A 276 -1.64 -1.04 17.20
C MET A 276 -0.84 -0.57 15.98
N GLY A 277 -1.04 0.66 15.49
CA GLY A 277 -0.31 1.16 14.33
C GLY A 277 -0.78 0.62 12.98
N VAL A 278 -2.03 0.17 12.85
CA VAL A 278 -2.59 -0.38 11.60
C VAL A 278 -2.76 0.72 10.54
N PHE A 279 -2.19 0.54 9.35
CA PHE A 279 -2.30 1.52 8.26
C PHE A 279 -3.67 1.48 7.59
N GLU A 280 -4.18 0.28 7.33
CA GLU A 280 -5.39 0.07 6.52
C GLU A 280 -6.42 -0.83 7.23
N VAL A 281 -7.70 -0.52 7.04
CA VAL A 281 -8.80 -1.42 7.36
C VAL A 281 -9.62 -1.70 6.11
N ALA A 282 -9.82 -2.97 5.76
CA ALA A 282 -10.72 -3.39 4.69
C ALA A 282 -12.06 -3.82 5.29
N PHE A 283 -13.11 -3.01 5.10
CA PHE A 283 -14.45 -3.35 5.57
C PHE A 283 -15.15 -4.32 4.60
N GLY A 284 -15.64 -5.42 5.19
CA GLY A 284 -16.35 -6.47 4.48
C GLY A 284 -17.36 -7.17 5.39
N GLY A 285 -17.60 -8.45 5.13
CA GLY A 285 -18.66 -9.22 5.78
C GLY A 285 -19.69 -9.69 4.76
N GLY A 286 -20.96 -9.44 5.06
CA GLY A 286 -22.03 -9.42 4.06
C GLY A 286 -21.92 -8.21 3.14
N GLU A 287 -22.88 -7.29 3.19
CA GLU A 287 -22.81 -6.04 2.43
C GLU A 287 -22.54 -4.86 3.36
N PRO A 288 -21.28 -4.37 3.48
CA PRO A 288 -20.95 -3.31 4.44
C PRO A 288 -21.66 -1.98 4.13
N THR A 289 -22.03 -1.71 2.88
CA THR A 289 -22.80 -0.48 2.55
C THR A 289 -24.26 -0.53 3.03
N ALA A 290 -24.77 -1.69 3.47
CA ALA A 290 -26.06 -1.81 4.12
C ALA A 290 -26.03 -1.47 5.63
N MET A 291 -24.82 -1.34 6.22
CA MET A 291 -24.64 -1.03 7.63
C MET A 291 -25.20 0.36 7.98
N PRO A 292 -26.04 0.49 9.03
CA PRO A 292 -26.52 1.78 9.50
C PRO A 292 -25.37 2.76 9.77
N ARG A 293 -25.49 3.98 9.23
CA ARG A 293 -24.49 5.06 9.35
C ARG A 293 -23.10 4.73 8.77
N PHE A 294 -22.97 3.79 7.83
CA PHE A 294 -21.69 3.35 7.23
C PHE A 294 -20.68 4.47 6.91
N GLY A 295 -21.10 5.57 6.27
CA GLY A 295 -20.21 6.71 5.97
C GLY A 295 -19.60 7.42 7.20
N GLN A 296 -20.22 7.28 8.38
CA GLN A 296 -19.65 7.75 9.64
C GLN A 296 -18.64 6.75 10.23
N ILE A 297 -18.75 5.45 9.90
CA ILE A 297 -17.71 4.45 10.22
C ILE A 297 -16.46 4.78 9.40
N LEU A 298 -16.60 5.03 8.09
CA LEU A 298 -15.48 5.47 7.23
C LEU A 298 -14.80 6.74 7.78
N ALA A 299 -15.57 7.79 8.07
CA ALA A 299 -15.03 9.03 8.64
C ALA A 299 -14.36 8.81 10.01
N ALA A 300 -14.93 7.96 10.87
CA ALA A 300 -14.35 7.61 12.17
C ALA A 300 -13.06 6.76 12.05
N THR A 301 -12.88 6.02 10.95
CA THR A 301 -11.64 5.31 10.64
C THR A 301 -10.55 6.27 10.15
N ARG A 302 -10.87 7.14 9.17
CA ARG A 302 -9.92 8.15 8.66
C ARG A 302 -9.51 9.14 9.76
N SER A 303 -10.41 9.50 10.68
CA SER A 303 -10.09 10.34 11.86
C SER A 303 -9.19 9.68 12.91
N ARG A 304 -8.78 8.41 12.71
CA ARG A 304 -7.86 7.66 13.58
C ARG A 304 -6.51 7.37 12.90
N GLY A 305 -6.22 8.01 11.77
CA GLY A 305 -5.01 7.75 10.99
C GLY A 305 -4.98 6.36 10.35
N ILE A 306 -6.14 5.74 10.15
CA ILE A 306 -6.32 4.48 9.42
C ILE A 306 -7.00 4.81 8.10
N THR A 307 -6.49 4.32 6.97
CA THR A 307 -7.21 4.37 5.71
C THR A 307 -8.31 3.31 5.69
N PRO A 308 -9.61 3.67 5.59
CA PRO A 308 -10.64 2.70 5.32
C PRO A 308 -10.66 2.34 3.84
N ASN A 309 -10.85 1.06 3.55
CA ASN A 309 -11.16 0.51 2.25
C ASN A 309 -12.45 -0.33 2.40
N PHE A 310 -13.18 -0.65 1.34
CA PHE A 310 -14.29 -1.60 1.45
C PHE A 310 -14.63 -2.37 0.16
N THR A 311 -15.12 -3.60 0.32
CA THR A 311 -15.68 -4.41 -0.78
C THR A 311 -17.21 -4.40 -0.73
N THR A 312 -17.86 -4.24 -1.88
CA THR A 312 -19.32 -4.14 -2.01
C THR A 312 -19.83 -4.78 -3.31
N LYS A 313 -21.09 -5.26 -3.31
CA LYS A 313 -21.84 -5.62 -4.53
C LYS A 313 -22.91 -4.57 -4.86
N ASN A 314 -23.06 -3.55 -4.03
CA ASN A 314 -23.97 -2.42 -4.22
C ASN A 314 -23.38 -1.36 -5.16
N TYR A 315 -23.51 -1.53 -6.48
CA TYR A 315 -23.12 -0.51 -7.47
C TYR A 315 -23.97 0.79 -7.41
N GLY A 316 -25.12 0.75 -6.72
CA GLY A 316 -26.18 1.77 -6.86
C GLY A 316 -25.83 3.14 -6.29
N TRP A 317 -24.95 3.22 -5.30
CA TRP A 317 -24.55 4.49 -4.68
C TRP A 317 -23.55 5.30 -5.51
N LEU A 318 -22.94 4.75 -6.56
CA LEU A 318 -22.16 5.53 -7.53
C LEU A 318 -23.02 6.60 -8.25
N ARG A 319 -24.34 6.36 -8.34
CA ARG A 319 -25.34 7.32 -8.87
C ARG A 319 -25.83 8.33 -7.81
N ARG A 320 -25.17 8.41 -6.66
CA ARG A 320 -25.57 9.24 -5.52
C ARG A 320 -24.40 10.14 -5.10
N PRO A 321 -24.33 11.40 -5.58
CA PRO A 321 -23.26 12.32 -5.23
C PRO A 321 -23.04 12.48 -3.71
N ASP A 322 -24.12 12.45 -2.93
CA ASP A 322 -24.10 12.48 -1.46
C ASP A 322 -23.42 11.26 -0.81
N LYS A 323 -23.33 10.13 -1.53
CA LYS A 323 -22.63 8.91 -1.10
C LYS A 323 -21.26 8.80 -1.70
N VAL A 324 -21.07 9.27 -2.93
CA VAL A 324 -19.76 9.45 -3.53
C VAL A 324 -18.87 10.32 -2.64
N GLU A 325 -19.29 11.54 -2.30
CA GLU A 325 -18.49 12.43 -1.44
C GLU A 325 -18.31 11.84 -0.03
N GLN A 326 -19.36 11.28 0.56
CA GLN A 326 -19.29 10.71 1.91
C GLN A 326 -18.43 9.45 2.01
N TRP A 327 -18.34 8.61 0.96
CA TRP A 327 -17.72 7.28 1.02
C TRP A 327 -16.40 7.21 0.24
N LEU A 328 -16.36 7.64 -1.02
CA LEU A 328 -15.10 7.73 -1.77
C LEU A 328 -14.21 8.84 -1.21
N GLY A 329 -14.79 9.96 -0.78
CA GLY A 329 -14.04 11.05 -0.12
C GLY A 329 -13.46 10.72 1.26
N GLN A 330 -13.66 9.50 1.78
CA GLN A 330 -13.06 9.01 3.03
C GLN A 330 -12.26 7.72 2.85
N ALA A 331 -12.55 6.94 1.81
CA ALA A 331 -11.87 5.67 1.52
C ALA A 331 -10.57 5.87 0.72
N GLY A 332 -9.60 4.96 0.90
CA GLY A 332 -8.45 4.86 0.00
C GLY A 332 -8.83 4.18 -1.31
N ALA A 333 -9.51 3.04 -1.21
CA ALA A 333 -10.04 2.30 -2.36
C ALA A 333 -11.35 1.57 -2.04
N VAL A 334 -12.17 1.38 -3.08
CA VAL A 334 -13.45 0.68 -3.02
C VAL A 334 -13.55 -0.37 -4.12
N ALA A 335 -13.74 -1.62 -3.69
CA ALA A 335 -13.83 -2.77 -4.56
C ALA A 335 -15.27 -3.19 -4.85
N PHE A 336 -15.60 -3.28 -6.13
CA PHE A 336 -16.88 -3.82 -6.59
C PHE A 336 -16.74 -5.29 -6.96
N SER A 337 -17.49 -6.17 -6.29
CA SER A 337 -17.55 -7.59 -6.63
C SER A 337 -18.30 -7.81 -7.94
N VAL A 338 -17.63 -8.37 -8.96
CA VAL A 338 -18.17 -8.62 -10.30
C VAL A 338 -17.74 -10.01 -10.77
N ASN A 339 -18.68 -10.92 -10.99
CA ASN A 339 -18.39 -12.30 -11.40
C ASN A 339 -19.19 -12.75 -12.64
N SER A 340 -19.89 -11.84 -13.31
CA SER A 340 -20.68 -12.10 -14.51
C SER A 340 -20.61 -10.93 -15.51
N ILE A 341 -20.91 -11.20 -16.78
CA ILE A 341 -20.96 -10.17 -17.83
C ILE A 341 -22.04 -9.12 -17.53
N ALA A 342 -23.19 -9.53 -16.99
CA ALA A 342 -24.27 -8.63 -16.61
C ALA A 342 -23.90 -7.70 -15.45
N GLU A 343 -23.18 -8.20 -14.43
CA GLU A 343 -22.63 -7.36 -13.36
C GLU A 343 -21.57 -6.39 -13.91
N ALA A 344 -20.70 -6.84 -14.82
CA ALA A 344 -19.68 -5.98 -15.42
C ALA A 344 -20.29 -4.82 -16.22
N GLN A 345 -21.31 -5.12 -17.05
CA GLN A 345 -22.08 -4.11 -17.79
C GLN A 345 -22.81 -3.14 -16.85
N ARG A 346 -23.42 -3.65 -15.77
CA ARG A 346 -24.11 -2.82 -14.76
C ARG A 346 -23.13 -1.91 -14.00
N PHE A 347 -21.98 -2.44 -13.60
CA PHE A 347 -20.92 -1.67 -12.96
C PHE A 347 -20.38 -0.58 -13.89
N VAL A 348 -20.04 -0.90 -15.15
CA VAL A 348 -19.57 0.08 -16.13
C VAL A 348 -20.62 1.17 -16.39
N SER A 349 -21.90 0.83 -16.44
CA SER A 349 -22.98 1.83 -16.53
C SER A 349 -23.00 2.77 -15.32
N CYS A 350 -22.89 2.24 -14.10
CA CYS A 350 -22.86 3.07 -12.88
C CYS A 350 -21.57 3.91 -12.78
N LEU A 351 -20.43 3.38 -13.24
CA LEU A 351 -19.15 4.09 -13.31
C LEU A 351 -19.19 5.25 -14.32
N GLN A 352 -19.78 5.05 -15.50
CA GLN A 352 -19.97 6.13 -16.46
C GLN A 352 -20.90 7.23 -15.92
N ASP A 353 -21.94 6.87 -15.16
CA ASP A 353 -22.82 7.87 -14.55
C ASP A 353 -22.10 8.65 -13.44
N TYR A 354 -21.24 7.99 -12.65
CA TYR A 354 -20.32 8.66 -11.73
C TYR A 354 -19.40 9.64 -12.49
N GLN A 355 -18.71 9.18 -13.53
CA GLN A 355 -17.77 9.98 -14.35
C GLN A 355 -18.41 11.16 -15.09
N ARG A 356 -19.74 11.15 -15.32
CA ARG A 356 -20.47 12.30 -15.91
C ARG A 356 -20.85 13.37 -14.88
N ASN A 357 -21.04 12.97 -13.63
CA ASN A 357 -21.56 13.83 -12.56
C ASN A 357 -20.47 14.37 -11.63
N VAL A 358 -19.37 13.65 -11.48
CA VAL A 358 -18.17 14.07 -10.74
C VAL A 358 -17.19 14.68 -11.72
N LYS A 359 -16.90 15.98 -11.55
CA LYS A 359 -15.97 16.74 -12.40
C LYS A 359 -14.57 16.82 -11.82
N ASP A 360 -14.48 16.82 -10.50
CA ASP A 360 -13.25 17.01 -9.73
C ASP A 360 -12.92 15.69 -9.02
N GLU A 361 -11.67 15.22 -9.08
CA GLU A 361 -11.21 14.05 -8.31
C GLU A 361 -11.08 14.34 -6.79
N VAL A 362 -11.62 15.47 -6.32
CA VAL A 362 -11.39 16.05 -5.00
C VAL A 362 -12.73 16.52 -4.43
N THR A 363 -13.00 16.18 -3.18
CA THR A 363 -14.18 16.62 -2.43
C THR A 363 -14.18 18.13 -2.15
N ALA A 364 -15.32 18.69 -1.71
CA ALA A 364 -15.39 20.08 -1.26
C ALA A 364 -14.52 20.40 -0.02
N ARG A 365 -13.80 19.42 0.53
CA ARG A 365 -12.87 19.54 1.66
C ARG A 365 -11.40 19.37 1.26
N GLY A 366 -11.08 19.29 -0.03
CA GLY A 366 -9.71 19.07 -0.50
C GLY A 366 -9.21 17.62 -0.40
N GLN A 367 -10.03 16.68 0.07
CA GLN A 367 -9.68 15.26 0.13
C GLN A 367 -9.86 14.63 -1.26
N ARG A 368 -8.85 13.91 -1.77
CA ARG A 368 -8.99 13.13 -3.01
C ARG A 368 -10.05 12.04 -2.85
N LEU A 369 -10.79 11.75 -3.91
CA LEU A 369 -11.70 10.61 -3.97
C LEU A 369 -10.90 9.31 -4.07
N GLY A 370 -11.22 8.34 -3.22
CA GLY A 370 -10.63 7.01 -3.22
C GLY A 370 -10.83 6.26 -4.53
N GLU A 371 -9.92 5.32 -4.79
CA GLU A 371 -9.88 4.58 -6.03
C GLU A 371 -11.07 3.62 -6.21
N ILE A 372 -11.51 3.46 -7.46
CA ILE A 372 -12.52 2.47 -7.84
C ILE A 372 -11.84 1.27 -8.51
N THR A 373 -12.04 0.08 -7.96
CA THR A 373 -11.50 -1.18 -8.49
C THR A 373 -12.58 -2.27 -8.57
N VAL A 374 -12.32 -3.31 -9.36
CA VAL A 374 -13.18 -4.49 -9.49
C VAL A 374 -12.50 -5.72 -8.91
N GLN A 375 -13.19 -6.42 -8.02
CA GLN A 375 -12.79 -7.74 -7.52
C GLN A 375 -13.58 -8.85 -8.24
N THR A 376 -12.89 -9.89 -8.71
CA THR A 376 -13.51 -11.02 -9.42
C THR A 376 -12.80 -12.34 -9.07
N ILE A 377 -13.54 -13.44 -9.00
CA ILE A 377 -13.01 -14.77 -8.71
C ILE A 377 -12.91 -15.54 -10.04
N PRO A 378 -11.70 -15.83 -10.58
CA PRO A 378 -11.54 -16.46 -11.90
C PRO A 378 -12.32 -17.77 -12.06
N GLU A 379 -12.39 -18.61 -11.02
CA GLU A 379 -13.09 -19.90 -11.04
C GLU A 379 -14.62 -19.79 -10.97
N VAL A 380 -15.17 -18.62 -10.63
CA VAL A 380 -16.62 -18.33 -10.66
C VAL A 380 -16.98 -17.63 -11.96
N ALA A 381 -16.20 -16.61 -12.36
CA ALA A 381 -16.42 -15.87 -13.59
C ALA A 381 -16.18 -16.73 -14.85
N GLY A 382 -15.12 -17.54 -14.83
CA GLY A 382 -14.66 -18.34 -15.97
C GLY A 382 -13.98 -17.51 -17.07
N PRO A 383 -13.32 -18.16 -18.05
CA PRO A 383 -12.42 -17.47 -18.98
C PRO A 383 -13.08 -16.44 -19.90
N GLN A 384 -14.35 -16.64 -20.28
CA GLN A 384 -15.07 -15.69 -21.13
C GLN A 384 -15.44 -14.41 -20.37
N THR A 385 -15.98 -14.55 -19.16
CA THR A 385 -16.31 -13.41 -18.29
C THR A 385 -15.06 -12.67 -17.84
N LEU A 386 -13.97 -13.36 -17.48
CA LEU A 386 -12.73 -12.69 -17.09
C LEU A 386 -12.19 -11.84 -18.26
N ARG A 387 -12.10 -12.40 -19.48
CA ARG A 387 -11.74 -11.61 -20.68
C ARG A 387 -12.65 -10.40 -20.87
N HIS A 388 -13.95 -10.54 -20.65
CA HIS A 388 -14.88 -9.41 -20.72
C HIS A 388 -14.55 -8.33 -19.68
N ILE A 389 -14.42 -8.68 -18.40
CA ILE A 389 -14.07 -7.75 -17.31
C ILE A 389 -12.75 -7.01 -17.61
N LEU A 390 -11.70 -7.75 -17.97
CA LEU A 390 -10.39 -7.16 -18.28
C LEU A 390 -10.43 -6.23 -19.51
N SER A 391 -11.24 -6.56 -20.53
CA SER A 391 -11.46 -5.67 -21.70
C SER A 391 -12.12 -4.34 -21.33
N GLN A 392 -12.96 -4.31 -20.30
CA GLN A 392 -13.60 -3.07 -19.82
C GLN A 392 -12.66 -2.26 -18.90
N ALA A 393 -11.79 -2.94 -18.15
CA ALA A 393 -10.86 -2.35 -17.19
C ALA A 393 -9.78 -1.46 -17.84
N LYS A 394 -9.30 -1.82 -19.03
CA LYS A 394 -8.19 -1.15 -19.72
C LYS A 394 -8.42 0.36 -19.83
N GLY A 395 -7.64 1.15 -19.08
CA GLY A 395 -7.73 2.60 -19.03
C GLY A 395 -8.95 3.17 -18.28
N ARG A 396 -9.64 2.39 -17.44
CA ARG A 396 -10.85 2.82 -16.71
C ARG A 396 -10.86 2.52 -15.21
N PHE A 397 -10.40 1.34 -14.81
CA PHE A 397 -10.36 0.88 -13.42
C PHE A 397 -9.37 -0.28 -13.30
N ARG A 398 -8.78 -0.51 -12.13
CA ARG A 398 -7.89 -1.68 -11.91
C ARG A 398 -8.72 -2.90 -11.49
N VAL A 399 -8.17 -4.09 -11.67
CA VAL A 399 -8.83 -5.37 -11.34
C VAL A 399 -7.96 -6.17 -10.38
N THR A 400 -8.59 -6.74 -9.36
CA THR A 400 -7.96 -7.64 -8.39
C THR A 400 -8.62 -9.02 -8.43
N LEU A 401 -7.82 -10.05 -8.67
CA LEU A 401 -8.26 -11.42 -8.83
C LEU A 401 -8.20 -12.16 -7.49
N LEU A 402 -9.33 -12.70 -7.06
CA LEU A 402 -9.49 -13.38 -5.78
C LEU A 402 -9.48 -14.89 -5.95
N GLY A 403 -8.73 -15.62 -5.13
CA GLY A 403 -8.65 -17.08 -5.18
C GLY A 403 -9.88 -17.74 -4.56
N TYR A 404 -10.28 -18.89 -5.09
CA TYR A 404 -11.52 -19.55 -4.66
C TYR A 404 -11.42 -20.09 -3.21
N LYS A 405 -12.39 -19.72 -2.36
CA LYS A 405 -12.44 -20.07 -0.93
C LYS A 405 -13.56 -21.09 -0.66
N ALA A 406 -13.19 -22.36 -0.49
CA ALA A 406 -14.11 -23.49 -0.33
C ALA A 406 -14.73 -23.64 1.08
N THR A 407 -15.06 -22.52 1.72
CA THR A 407 -15.76 -22.42 3.02
C THR A 407 -17.17 -21.86 2.80
N GLY A 408 -18.01 -21.83 3.85
CA GLY A 408 -19.40 -21.37 3.75
C GLY A 408 -20.20 -22.07 2.64
N ARG A 409 -20.99 -21.31 1.87
CA ARG A 409 -21.69 -21.82 0.67
C ARG A 409 -20.71 -22.17 -0.46
N GLY A 410 -19.53 -21.55 -0.47
CA GLY A 410 -18.43 -21.84 -1.39
C GLY A 410 -17.90 -23.28 -1.32
N ARG A 411 -18.21 -24.05 -0.27
CA ARG A 411 -17.89 -25.49 -0.19
C ARG A 411 -18.62 -26.31 -1.27
N ASP A 412 -19.92 -26.10 -1.42
CA ASP A 412 -20.79 -26.99 -2.19
C ASP A 412 -20.99 -26.55 -3.66
N HIS A 413 -20.70 -25.27 -3.94
CA HIS A 413 -20.75 -24.66 -5.27
C HIS A 413 -19.73 -25.29 -6.26
N PRO A 414 -20.08 -25.54 -7.54
CA PRO A 414 -19.27 -26.36 -8.46
C PRO A 414 -17.80 -26.00 -8.61
N SER A 415 -17.45 -24.71 -8.53
CA SER A 415 -16.06 -24.24 -8.63
C SER A 415 -15.14 -24.81 -7.54
N SER A 416 -15.66 -25.28 -6.40
CA SER A 416 -14.86 -25.96 -5.36
C SER A 416 -14.22 -27.27 -5.83
N ARG A 417 -14.70 -27.83 -6.93
CA ARG A 417 -14.23 -29.08 -7.56
C ARG A 417 -13.34 -28.82 -8.78
N GLY A 418 -13.08 -27.55 -9.11
CA GLY A 418 -12.25 -27.15 -10.25
C GLY A 418 -10.77 -27.44 -10.03
N ARG A 419 -10.02 -27.63 -11.13
CA ARG A 419 -8.55 -27.52 -11.08
C ARG A 419 -8.18 -26.06 -10.84
N ARG A 420 -7.16 -25.80 -10.01
CA ARG A 420 -6.64 -24.45 -9.75
C ARG A 420 -6.37 -23.72 -11.09
N PRO A 421 -6.76 -22.46 -11.25
CA PRO A 421 -6.63 -21.78 -12.54
C PRO A 421 -5.16 -21.42 -12.79
N GLY A 422 -4.55 -22.03 -13.80
CA GLY A 422 -3.35 -21.48 -14.45
C GLY A 422 -3.71 -20.44 -15.53
N TRP A 423 -4.82 -20.69 -16.23
CA TRP A 423 -5.30 -19.94 -17.40
C TRP A 423 -5.58 -18.45 -17.17
N TRP A 424 -5.65 -17.98 -15.92
CA TRP A 424 -5.88 -16.58 -15.62
C TRP A 424 -4.67 -15.71 -16.00
N ILE A 425 -3.45 -16.23 -15.89
CA ILE A 425 -2.22 -15.51 -16.26
C ILE A 425 -2.23 -15.25 -17.77
N ASP A 426 -2.41 -16.30 -18.58
CA ASP A 426 -2.56 -16.22 -20.04
C ASP A 426 -3.67 -15.23 -20.44
N THR A 427 -4.76 -15.22 -19.67
CA THR A 427 -5.93 -14.34 -19.90
C THR A 427 -5.64 -12.86 -19.57
N VAL A 428 -4.82 -12.58 -18.55
CA VAL A 428 -4.36 -11.22 -18.22
C VAL A 428 -3.33 -10.73 -19.25
N GLN A 429 -2.38 -11.58 -19.62
CA GLN A 429 -1.39 -11.30 -20.66
C GLN A 429 -2.08 -11.00 -22.01
N ALA A 430 -3.03 -11.85 -22.43
CA ALA A 430 -3.80 -11.65 -23.67
C ALA A 430 -4.73 -10.41 -23.64
N ALA A 431 -5.12 -9.91 -22.47
CA ALA A 431 -5.83 -8.64 -22.35
C ALA A 431 -4.90 -7.41 -22.53
N GLY A 432 -3.58 -7.60 -22.49
CA GLY A 432 -2.60 -6.53 -22.58
C GLY A 432 -2.74 -5.51 -21.45
N LEU A 433 -2.93 -6.01 -20.22
CA LEU A 433 -2.89 -5.25 -18.98
C LEU A 433 -1.52 -5.44 -18.32
N THR A 434 -0.86 -4.33 -17.95
CA THR A 434 0.47 -4.32 -17.33
C THR A 434 0.45 -4.52 -15.82
N CYS A 435 -0.71 -4.45 -15.18
CA CYS A 435 -0.88 -4.63 -13.74
C CYS A 435 -2.28 -5.16 -13.41
N VAL A 436 -2.34 -6.17 -12.55
CA VAL A 436 -3.55 -6.65 -11.86
C VAL A 436 -3.17 -6.95 -10.41
N GLY A 437 -4.09 -6.77 -9.47
CA GLY A 437 -3.92 -7.29 -8.12
C GLY A 437 -4.27 -8.78 -8.05
N ILE A 438 -3.71 -9.49 -7.07
CA ILE A 438 -4.14 -10.83 -6.68
C ILE A 438 -4.26 -10.89 -5.16
N ASP A 439 -5.19 -11.70 -4.63
CA ASP A 439 -5.21 -11.98 -3.19
C ASP A 439 -4.28 -13.14 -2.81
N THR A 440 -4.01 -13.24 -1.51
CA THR A 440 -3.13 -14.25 -0.90
C THR A 440 -3.53 -15.68 -1.26
N VAL A 441 -4.84 -15.92 -1.45
CA VAL A 441 -5.37 -17.24 -1.80
C VAL A 441 -5.08 -17.58 -3.25
N LEU A 442 -5.28 -16.66 -4.19
CA LEU A 442 -4.89 -16.89 -5.59
C LEU A 442 -3.37 -17.03 -5.73
N ALA A 443 -2.59 -16.22 -5.01
CA ALA A 443 -1.14 -16.32 -4.98
C ALA A 443 -0.65 -17.69 -4.45
N ALA A 444 -1.26 -18.21 -3.38
CA ALA A 444 -0.97 -19.54 -2.86
C ALA A 444 -1.46 -20.67 -3.79
N GLN A 445 -2.59 -20.47 -4.47
CA GLN A 445 -3.16 -21.44 -5.41
C GLN A 445 -2.33 -21.55 -6.70
N SER A 446 -1.81 -20.42 -7.21
CA SER A 446 -1.08 -20.29 -8.47
C SER A 446 0.43 -20.07 -8.30
N ARG A 447 1.02 -20.44 -7.15
CA ARG A 447 2.45 -20.16 -6.83
C ARG A 447 3.43 -20.69 -7.88
N GLU A 448 3.21 -21.90 -8.38
CA GLU A 448 4.03 -22.52 -9.43
C GLU A 448 3.96 -21.73 -10.75
N GLN A 449 2.77 -21.30 -11.15
CA GLN A 449 2.53 -20.53 -12.37
C GLN A 449 3.09 -19.10 -12.26
N LEU A 450 2.99 -18.47 -11.10
CA LEU A 450 3.65 -17.18 -10.82
C LEU A 450 5.17 -17.30 -10.93
N THR A 451 5.74 -18.41 -10.44
CA THR A 451 7.18 -18.68 -10.52
C THR A 451 7.62 -18.96 -11.96
N ALA A 452 6.82 -19.73 -12.72
CA ALA A 452 7.08 -20.03 -14.13
C ALA A 452 6.88 -18.82 -15.06
N ALA A 453 6.09 -17.82 -14.64
CA ALA A 453 5.94 -16.53 -15.31
C ALA A 453 6.97 -15.48 -14.81
N GLU A 454 8.01 -15.91 -14.09
CA GLU A 454 9.09 -15.08 -13.54
C GLU A 454 8.62 -13.92 -12.64
N ILE A 455 7.42 -14.02 -12.05
CA ILE A 455 6.87 -12.98 -11.16
C ILE A 455 7.69 -12.95 -9.86
N PRO A 456 8.32 -11.82 -9.49
CA PRO A 456 9.17 -11.76 -8.31
C PRO A 456 8.42 -11.97 -7.00
N SER A 457 8.97 -12.81 -6.12
CA SER A 457 8.33 -13.25 -4.86
C SER A 457 8.13 -12.15 -3.81
N TRP A 458 8.72 -10.97 -3.97
CA TRP A 458 8.53 -9.81 -3.09
C TRP A 458 7.31 -8.95 -3.49
N MET A 459 6.69 -9.21 -4.65
CA MET A 459 5.48 -8.52 -5.15
C MET A 459 4.16 -9.14 -4.66
N PHE A 460 4.19 -10.37 -4.13
CA PHE A 460 3.01 -11.08 -3.68
C PHE A 460 3.25 -11.82 -2.36
N GLN A 461 2.17 -12.19 -1.67
CA GLN A 461 2.21 -12.92 -0.40
C GLN A 461 1.35 -14.18 -0.55
N THR A 462 1.77 -15.30 0.05
CA THR A 462 1.03 -16.58 0.00
C THR A 462 0.47 -17.04 1.35
N GLU A 463 0.67 -16.25 2.41
CA GLU A 463 0.25 -16.58 3.78
C GLU A 463 -0.43 -15.38 4.45
N GLU A 464 -1.67 -15.56 4.89
CA GLU A 464 -2.40 -14.59 5.72
C GLU A 464 -1.86 -14.59 7.16
N GLY A 465 -2.30 -13.64 8.00
CA GLY A 465 -1.88 -13.54 9.40
C GLY A 465 -0.50 -12.91 9.61
N ARG A 466 0.40 -12.99 8.63
CA ARG A 466 1.79 -12.51 8.72
C ARG A 466 1.92 -10.98 8.78
N PHE A 467 1.14 -10.29 7.96
CA PHE A 467 1.08 -8.82 7.83
C PHE A 467 -0.36 -8.30 7.76
N SER A 468 -1.32 -9.21 7.61
CA SER A 468 -2.76 -9.04 7.62
C SER A 468 -3.35 -9.65 8.88
N ALA A 469 -4.48 -9.15 9.36
CA ALA A 469 -5.31 -9.88 10.32
C ALA A 469 -6.79 -9.73 9.96
N TYR A 470 -7.64 -10.57 10.52
CA TYR A 470 -9.09 -10.47 10.38
C TYR A 470 -9.76 -10.28 11.73
N VAL A 471 -10.73 -9.36 11.79
CA VAL A 471 -11.59 -9.12 12.95
C VAL A 471 -13.07 -9.22 12.54
N ASP A 472 -13.81 -10.09 13.22
CA ASP A 472 -15.26 -10.15 13.16
C ASP A 472 -15.86 -9.27 14.27
N ALA A 473 -16.40 -8.11 13.89
CA ALA A 473 -17.04 -7.16 14.81
C ALA A 473 -18.49 -7.55 15.17
N VAL A 474 -19.05 -8.60 14.56
CA VAL A 474 -20.34 -9.20 14.93
C VAL A 474 -20.15 -10.20 16.06
N THR A 475 -19.12 -11.06 15.96
CA THR A 475 -18.84 -12.10 16.97
C THR A 475 -17.77 -11.71 17.99
N ALA A 476 -17.16 -10.53 17.87
CA ALA A 476 -16.02 -10.05 18.66
C ALA A 476 -14.86 -11.06 18.68
N ARG A 477 -14.35 -11.42 17.50
CA ARG A 477 -13.25 -12.39 17.34
C ARG A 477 -12.16 -11.88 16.40
N MET A 478 -10.93 -12.34 16.59
CA MET A 478 -9.77 -12.06 15.72
C MET A 478 -9.09 -13.37 15.29
N GLY A 479 -8.63 -13.44 14.04
CA GLY A 479 -7.91 -14.58 13.48
C GLY A 479 -7.00 -14.19 12.30
N PRO A 480 -6.26 -15.13 11.72
CA PRO A 480 -5.33 -14.86 10.62
C PRO A 480 -6.01 -14.42 9.33
N SER A 481 -7.22 -14.92 9.03
CA SER A 481 -7.98 -14.53 7.83
C SER A 481 -9.49 -14.65 8.01
N SER A 482 -10.24 -14.03 7.09
CA SER A 482 -11.72 -14.08 7.08
C SER A 482 -12.32 -15.44 6.72
N PHE A 483 -11.49 -16.40 6.32
CA PHE A 483 -11.87 -17.75 5.89
C PHE A 483 -11.17 -18.85 6.71
N CYS A 484 -10.48 -18.49 7.80
CA CYS A 484 -9.93 -19.48 8.72
C CYS A 484 -11.07 -20.20 9.48
N PRO A 485 -10.86 -21.44 9.93
CA PRO A 485 -11.80 -22.12 10.82
C PRO A 485 -12.07 -21.33 12.12
N PRO A 486 -13.30 -21.35 12.69
CA PRO A 486 -13.63 -20.59 13.91
C PRO A 486 -12.80 -20.93 15.14
N GLU A 487 -12.18 -22.11 15.19
CA GLU A 487 -11.24 -22.57 16.22
C GLU A 487 -9.85 -21.93 16.11
N GLN A 488 -9.50 -21.33 14.95
CA GLN A 488 -8.31 -20.50 14.78
C GLN A 488 -8.56 -19.03 15.16
N MET A 489 -9.79 -18.68 15.56
CA MET A 489 -10.15 -17.33 16.00
C MET A 489 -10.22 -17.20 17.52
N SER A 490 -9.46 -16.25 18.06
CA SER A 490 -9.52 -15.86 19.48
C SER A 490 -10.66 -14.89 19.75
N ALA A 491 -11.30 -15.01 20.92
CA ALA A 491 -12.35 -14.08 21.36
C ALA A 491 -11.75 -12.78 21.93
N LEU A 492 -12.43 -11.66 21.68
CA LEU A 492 -12.03 -10.31 22.07
C LEU A 492 -12.91 -9.82 23.21
N ASP A 493 -12.33 -9.65 24.40
CA ASP A 493 -13.03 -9.15 25.60
C ASP A 493 -13.21 -7.62 25.54
N LEU A 494 -14.08 -7.16 24.63
CA LEU A 494 -14.35 -5.74 24.37
C LEU A 494 -14.99 -4.99 25.55
N SER A 495 -15.15 -5.62 26.72
CA SER A 495 -15.49 -4.92 27.97
C SER A 495 -14.33 -4.03 28.46
N ARG A 496 -13.08 -4.49 28.30
CA ARG A 496 -11.85 -3.93 28.90
C ARG A 496 -11.51 -2.49 28.46
N PRO A 497 -10.70 -1.74 29.23
CA PRO A 497 -10.09 -0.49 28.77
C PRO A 497 -9.31 -0.66 27.46
N THR A 498 -9.34 0.35 26.59
CA THR A 498 -8.67 0.30 25.27
C THR A 498 -7.17 -0.01 25.36
N ALA A 499 -6.48 0.50 26.39
CA ALA A 499 -5.06 0.21 26.61
C ALA A 499 -4.77 -1.29 26.78
N GLU A 500 -5.52 -1.99 27.66
CA GLU A 500 -5.40 -3.45 27.82
C GLU A 500 -5.70 -4.23 26.53
N LEU A 501 -6.56 -3.67 25.67
CA LEU A 501 -6.95 -4.31 24.41
C LEU A 501 -5.86 -4.22 23.34
N ILE A 502 -5.03 -3.17 23.32
CA ILE A 502 -3.90 -3.06 22.39
C ILE A 502 -2.92 -4.22 22.61
N ASP A 503 -2.47 -4.41 23.85
CA ASP A 503 -1.56 -5.52 24.20
C ASP A 503 -2.19 -6.90 23.96
N ARG A 504 -3.49 -7.04 24.27
CA ARG A 504 -4.23 -8.31 24.05
C ARG A 504 -4.40 -8.64 22.57
N PHE A 505 -4.81 -7.68 21.72
CA PHE A 505 -4.94 -7.90 20.28
C PHE A 505 -3.57 -8.18 19.67
N ALA A 506 -2.51 -7.47 20.09
CA ALA A 506 -1.16 -7.69 19.60
C ALA A 506 -0.59 -9.04 20.06
N GLY A 507 -0.93 -9.50 21.27
CA GLY A 507 -0.63 -10.86 21.75
C GLY A 507 -1.36 -11.95 20.97
N VAL A 508 -2.66 -11.78 20.71
CA VAL A 508 -3.48 -12.67 19.88
C VAL A 508 -2.93 -12.74 18.45
N TYR A 509 -2.60 -11.60 17.85
CA TYR A 509 -2.00 -11.51 16.52
C TYR A 509 -0.68 -12.28 16.45
N ARG A 510 0.28 -12.00 17.35
CA ARG A 510 1.58 -12.68 17.40
C ARG A 510 1.51 -14.18 17.73
N ALA A 511 0.34 -14.71 18.10
CA ALA A 511 0.11 -16.14 18.33
C ALA A 511 -0.39 -16.90 17.08
N PHE A 512 -0.86 -16.21 16.03
CA PHE A 512 -1.20 -16.81 14.73
C PHE A 512 -0.36 -16.28 13.55
N ALA A 513 0.35 -15.17 13.75
CA ALA A 513 1.27 -14.55 12.78
C ALA A 513 2.64 -15.24 12.71
#